data_AF-A0A5K1G7S1-F1
#
_entry.id   AF-A0A5K1G7S1-F1
#
_cell.length_a   1.000
_cell.length_b   1.000
_cell.length_c   1.000
_cell.angle_alpha   90.00
_cell.angle_beta   90.00
_cell.angle_gamma   90.00
#
_symmetry.space_group_name_H-M   'P 1'
#
loop_
_entity.id
_entity.type
_entity.pdbx_description
1 polymer ?
#
loop_
_entity_poly.entity_id
_entity_poly.type
_entity_poly.pdbx_seq_one_letter_code
_entity_poly.pdbx_strand_id
1 'polypeptide(L)' 'GTYTFTLGYHELSGTKVPLKKPMLVMKKTQDKQANDSTGCSHSGAELEVVGIIRHRILFKTRPKALIS' A
#
# COMPACT_ATOMS: atom_id res chain seq x y z
N GLY A 1 7.84 -18.89 3.17
CA GLY A 1 6.49 -19.30 2.74
C GLY A 1 6.29 -18.88 1.30
N THR A 2 5.81 -19.81 0.49
CA THR A 2 5.40 -19.59 -0.91
C THR A 2 3.95 -19.12 -0.92
N TYR A 3 3.62 -18.13 -1.73
CA TYR A 3 2.28 -17.56 -1.85
C TYR A 3 1.84 -17.64 -3.31
N THR A 4 0.56 -17.92 -3.53
CA THR A 4 -0.05 -17.87 -4.86
C THR A 4 -1.02 -16.69 -4.93
N PHE A 5 -1.04 -16.00 -6.07
CA PHE A 5 -1.98 -14.93 -6.35
C PHE A 5 -2.63 -15.18 -7.70
N THR A 6 -3.95 -15.33 -7.68
CA THR A 6 -4.75 -15.61 -8.87
C THR A 6 -5.41 -14.32 -9.33
N LEU A 7 -5.17 -13.94 -10.59
CA LEU A 7 -5.74 -12.77 -11.24
C LEU A 7 -6.37 -13.20 -12.56
N GLY A 8 -7.70 -13.25 -12.63
CA GLY A 8 -8.41 -13.82 -13.76
C GLY A 8 -7.95 -15.27 -14.03
N TYR A 9 -7.45 -15.52 -15.24
CA TYR A 9 -6.90 -16.83 -15.65
C TYR A 9 -5.39 -16.96 -15.48
N HIS A 10 -4.77 -16.07 -14.70
CA HIS A 10 -3.34 -16.09 -14.44
C HIS A 10 -3.03 -16.40 -12.98
N GLU A 11 -2.04 -17.23 -12.76
CA GLU A 11 -1.47 -17.52 -11.45
C GLU A 11 -0.06 -16.93 -11.36
N LEU A 12 0.21 -16.22 -10.28
CA LEU A 12 1.52 -15.71 -9.92
C LEU A 12 2.01 -16.41 -8.66
N SER A 13 3.23 -16.93 -8.70
CA SER A 13 3.93 -17.44 -7.53
C SER A 13 4.79 -16.34 -6.90
N GLY A 14 4.65 -16.16 -5.60
CA GLY A 14 5.29 -15.10 -4.84
C GLY A 14 5.95 -15.61 -3.56
N THR A 15 6.78 -14.77 -2.98
CA THR A 15 7.48 -15.06 -1.72
C THR A 15 7.28 -13.93 -0.73
N LYS A 16 7.10 -14.27 0.56
CA LYS A 16 7.09 -13.27 1.63
C LYS A 16 8.52 -12.87 1.96
N VAL A 17 8.80 -11.58 1.83
CA VAL A 17 10.12 -10.99 2.03
C VAL A 17 10.04 -9.93 3.14
N PRO A 18 10.89 -9.99 4.17
CA PRO A 18 10.98 -8.93 5.17
C PRO A 18 11.54 -7.64 4.55
N LEU A 19 11.02 -6.49 4.98
CA LEU A 19 11.55 -5.19 4.58
C LEU A 19 12.76 -4.84 5.44
N LYS A 20 13.86 -4.41 4.82
CA LYS A 20 15.05 -3.92 5.55
C LYS A 20 14.75 -2.70 6.41
N LYS A 21 13.83 -1.84 5.94
CA LYS A 21 13.29 -0.69 6.67
C LYS A 21 11.76 -0.81 6.65
N PRO A 22 11.10 -1.00 7.81
CA PRO A 22 9.64 -1.02 7.88
C PRO A 22 9.04 0.31 7.40
N MET A 23 7.83 0.26 6.84
CA MET A 23 7.12 1.45 6.36
C MET A 23 5.92 1.75 7.26
N LEU A 24 5.81 3.00 7.73
CA LEU A 24 4.65 3.50 8.47
C LEU A 24 3.55 3.87 7.47
N VAL A 25 2.34 3.37 7.68
CA VAL A 25 1.16 3.75 6.92
C VAL A 25 0.42 4.82 7.72
N MET A 26 0.26 5.99 7.12
CA MET A 26 -0.45 7.12 7.70
C MET A 26 -1.62 7.49 6.81
N LYS A 27 -2.77 7.78 7.41
CA LYS A 27 -3.96 8.30 6.74
C LYS A 27 -4.05 9.80 7.02
N LYS A 28 -4.14 10.60 5.98
CA LYS A 28 -4.39 12.03 6.13
C LYS A 28 -5.85 12.26 6.47
N THR A 29 -6.14 12.91 7.58
CA THR A 29 -7.46 13.45 7.88
C THR A 29 -7.56 14.81 7.18
N GLN A 30 -8.60 15.02 6.38
CA GLN A 30 -8.92 16.34 5.88
C GLN A 30 -9.84 17.00 6.89
N ASP A 31 -9.42 18.12 7.46
CA ASP A 31 -10.36 19.03 8.11
C ASP A 31 -11.39 19.46 7.08
N LYS A 32 -12.66 19.13 7.32
CA LYS A 32 -13.81 19.57 6.50
C LYS A 32 -14.09 21.08 6.64
N GLN A 33 -13.14 21.88 7.13
CA GLN A 33 -13.26 23.32 7.32
C GLN A 33 -12.06 24.04 6.70
N ALA A 34 -12.01 24.09 5.38
CA ALA A 34 -11.20 25.08 4.67
C ALA A 34 -11.85 25.36 3.31
N ASN A 35 -13.09 25.82 3.36
CA ASN A 35 -13.72 26.52 2.26
C ASN A 35 -13.84 28.00 2.63
N ASP A 36 -12.74 28.58 3.12
CA ASP A 36 -12.63 30.02 3.21
C ASP A 36 -11.33 30.49 2.57
N SER A 37 -11.53 31.32 1.57
CA SER A 37 -10.56 31.98 0.73
C SER A 37 -9.74 32.97 1.55
N THR A 38 -8.42 32.81 1.56
CA THR A 38 -7.34 33.81 1.70
C THR A 38 -6.27 33.37 2.71
N GLY A 39 -5.00 33.47 2.28
CA GLY A 39 -3.84 33.49 3.17
C GLY A 39 -3.07 32.17 3.25
N CYS A 40 -1.78 32.26 2.96
CA CYS A 40 -0.79 31.22 3.22
C CYS A 40 -0.84 30.76 4.68
N SER A 41 -1.61 29.72 4.96
CA SER A 41 -1.58 29.00 6.23
C SER A 41 -1.24 27.56 5.90
N HIS A 42 -0.12 27.07 6.44
CA HIS A 42 0.15 25.64 6.49
C HIS A 42 -0.93 25.04 7.39
N SER A 43 -2.09 24.68 6.80
CA SER A 43 -3.09 23.92 7.51
C SER A 43 -2.41 22.62 7.93
N GLY A 44 -2.26 22.44 9.24
CA GLY A 44 -1.60 21.28 9.82
C GLY A 44 -2.35 20.06 9.33
N ALA A 45 -1.76 19.33 8.38
CA ALA A 45 -2.33 18.07 7.95
C ALA A 45 -2.23 17.10 9.13
N GLU A 46 -3.35 16.82 9.77
CA GLU A 46 -3.41 15.78 10.79
C GLU A 46 -3.26 14.41 10.09
N LEU A 47 -2.38 13.58 10.65
CA LEU A 47 -2.02 12.27 10.12
C LEU A 47 -2.30 11.22 11.20
N GLU A 48 -3.20 10.30 10.88
CA GLU A 48 -3.53 9.17 11.72
C GLU A 48 -2.60 7.99 11.40
N VAL A 49 -1.99 7.38 12.42
CA VAL A 49 -1.17 6.18 12.26
C VAL A 49 -2.08 4.96 12.06
N VAL A 50 -1.99 4.34 10.88
CA VAL A 50 -2.82 3.18 10.51
C VAL A 50 -2.11 1.85 10.80
N GLY A 51 -0.79 1.80 10.65
CA GLY A 51 -0.03 0.59 10.92
C GLY A 51 1.39 0.60 10.35
N ILE A 52 2.11 -0.52 10.53
CA ILE A 52 3.49 -0.67 10.07
C ILE A 52 3.60 -1.90 9.17
N ILE A 53 4.04 -1.71 7.94
CA ILE A 53 4.37 -2.79 7.01
C ILE A 53 5.79 -3.26 7.30
N ARG A 54 5.94 -4.52 7.70
CA ARG A 54 7.26 -5.16 7.95
C ARG A 54 7.66 -6.21 6.91
N HIS A 55 6.68 -6.72 6.16
CA HIS A 55 6.88 -7.73 5.14
C HIS A 55 6.09 -7.37 3.90
N ARG A 56 6.54 -7.84 2.73
CA ARG A 56 5.78 -7.79 1.48
C ARG A 56 5.72 -9.17 0.86
N ILE A 57 4.66 -9.47 0.12
CA ILE A 57 4.63 -10.62 -0.78
C ILE A 57 5.05 -10.11 -2.15
N LEU A 58 6.09 -10.72 -2.73
CA LEU A 58 6.69 -10.27 -3.98
C LEU A 58 6.58 -11.35 -5.05
N PHE A 59 5.95 -11.00 -6.16
CA PHE A 59 5.76 -11.85 -7.34
C PHE A 59 6.75 -11.39 -8.41
N LYS A 60 7.82 -12.17 -8.64
CA LYS A 60 8.87 -11.87 -9.66
C LYS A 60 8.80 -12.78 -10.88
N THR A 61 8.03 -13.86 -10.80
CA THR A 61 7.93 -14.86 -11.86
C THR A 61 6.89 -14.44 -12.90
N ARG A 62 7.09 -14.86 -14.15
CA ARG A 62 6.11 -14.66 -15.23
C ARG A 62 4.76 -15.29 -14.84
N PRO A 63 3.61 -14.60 -15.05
CA PRO A 63 2.29 -15.17 -14.80
C PRO A 63 2.06 -16.44 -15.63
N LYS A 64 1.53 -17.48 -14.99
CA LYS A 64 1.18 -18.75 -15.64
C LYS A 64 -0.31 -18.73 -16.00
N ALA A 65 -0.63 -19.01 -17.26
CA ALA A 65 -2.03 -19.16 -17.67
C ALA A 65 -2.59 -20.49 -17.13
N LEU A 66 -3.80 -20.44 -16.55
CA LEU A 66 -4.56 -21.60 -16.13
C LEU A 66 -5.24 -22.27 -17.33
N ILE A 67 -5.61 -21.46 -18.33
CA ILE A 67 -6.18 -21.86 -19.61
C ILE A 67 -5.52 -21.04 -20.72
N SER A 68 -5.30 -21.66 -21.89
CA SER A 68 -4.75 -21.03 -23.09
C SER A 68 -5.77 -21.03 -24.23
#